data_AF-A0A7U3UYP8-F1
#
_entry.id   AF-A0A7U3UYP8-F1
#
_cell.length_a   1.000
_cell.length_b   1.000
_cell.length_c   1.000
_cell.angle_alpha   90.00
_cell.angle_beta   90.00
_cell.angle_gamma   90.00
#
_symmetry.space_group_name_H-M   'P 1'
#
loop_
_entity.id
_entity.type
_entity.pdbx_description
1 polymer ?
#
loop_
_entity_poly.entity_id
_entity_poly.type
_entity_poly.pdbx_seq_one_letter_code
_entity_poly.pdbx_strand_id
1 'polypeptide(L)'
;MTTAVRTPPSRRYINRKQRDLNIARGIPNRVNTAIARAHILELRKTMGWNAIAAATGCSACHLRYIADGRTTTINRVTHQKILRAKPASTSTRGLYIDATGTRRRVRALQAIGYSQQAIAEAADTTQHRISVISLGAERVRQKIADKIADAYRQLAHHTPPDNAFTCRARNHAAAQKWLTPDFWEDYDRIDDPQFDPTATLPTKQILAEDARWFMAMDGLTVTQAADRLGRSVGYIRDCLDEYPEQGAAA
;
A
#
# COMPACT_ATOMS: atom_id res chain seq x y z
N MET A 1 -34.32 27.39 60.02
CA MET A 1 -34.09 25.98 59.65
C MET A 1 -32.93 25.94 58.66
N THR A 2 -31.74 25.55 59.12
CA THR A 2 -30.52 25.59 58.31
C THR A 2 -30.39 24.27 57.55
N THR A 3 -30.68 24.29 56.25
CA THR A 3 -30.60 23.13 55.37
C THR A 3 -29.12 22.75 55.19
N ALA A 4 -28.71 21.60 55.72
CA ALA A 4 -27.35 21.10 55.57
C ALA A 4 -27.06 20.82 54.08
N VAL A 5 -26.21 21.64 53.46
CA VAL A 5 -25.74 21.42 52.08
C VAL A 5 -24.79 20.23 52.09
N ARG A 6 -25.26 19.09 51.56
CA ARG A 6 -24.48 17.85 51.47
C ARG A 6 -23.34 18.04 50.47
N THR A 7 -22.10 18.07 50.94
CA THR A 7 -20.92 18.21 50.07
C THR A 7 -20.79 16.97 49.16
N PRO A 8 -20.63 17.14 47.84
CA PRO A 8 -20.47 16.02 46.93
C PRO A 8 -19.19 15.23 47.26
N PRO A 9 -19.21 13.89 47.15
CA PRO A 9 -18.05 13.06 47.44
C PRO A 9 -16.89 13.36 46.47
N SER A 10 -15.66 13.18 46.95
CA SER A 10 -14.47 13.46 46.15
C SER A 10 -14.38 12.58 44.90
N ARG A 11 -13.79 13.11 43.83
CA ARG A 11 -13.62 12.42 42.54
C ARG A 11 -12.83 11.10 42.67
N ARG A 12 -11.88 11.04 43.63
CA ARG A 12 -11.14 9.81 43.98
C ARG A 12 -12.05 8.75 44.60
N TYR A 13 -12.94 9.15 45.51
CA TYR A 13 -13.92 8.24 46.12
C TYR A 13 -14.85 7.63 45.08
N ILE A 14 -15.40 8.46 44.18
CA ILE A 14 -16.30 8.02 43.10
C ILE A 14 -15.59 7.00 42.18
N ASN A 15 -14.36 7.31 41.75
CA ASN A 15 -13.59 6.41 40.88
C ASN A 15 -13.24 5.07 41.56
N ARG A 16 -12.90 5.09 42.86
CA ARG A 16 -12.63 3.86 43.64
C ARG A 16 -13.89 3.01 43.72
N LYS A 17 -15.02 3.60 44.11
CA LYS A 17 -16.31 2.91 44.22
C LYS A 17 -16.75 2.31 42.88
N GLN A 18 -16.58 3.04 41.78
CA GLN A 18 -16.89 2.54 40.44
C GLN A 18 -15.99 1.36 40.03
N ARG A 19 -14.70 1.40 40.40
CA ARG A 19 -13.78 0.29 40.16
C ARG A 19 -14.20 -0.95 40.94
N ASP A 20 -14.52 -0.79 42.22
CA ASP A 20 -14.91 -1.91 43.10
C ASP A 20 -16.24 -2.52 42.63
N LEU A 21 -17.19 -1.70 42.15
CA LEU A 21 -18.41 -2.17 41.48
C LEU A 21 -18.14 -2.94 40.18
N ASN A 22 -17.19 -2.49 39.36
CA ASN A 22 -16.84 -3.19 38.13
C ASN A 22 -16.19 -4.55 38.42
N ILE A 23 -15.37 -4.63 39.48
CA ILE A 23 -14.78 -5.89 39.97
C ILE A 23 -15.89 -6.85 40.43
N ALA A 24 -16.83 -6.39 41.25
CA ALA A 24 -17.95 -7.20 41.73
C ALA A 24 -18.87 -7.69 40.59
N ARG A 25 -18.96 -6.92 39.50
CA ARG A 25 -19.71 -7.30 38.29
C ARG A 25 -18.92 -8.17 37.32
N GLY A 26 -17.67 -8.52 37.63
CA GLY A 26 -16.79 -9.29 36.75
C GLY A 26 -16.39 -8.56 35.45
N ILE A 27 -16.55 -7.24 35.38
CA ILE A 27 -16.23 -6.46 34.18
C ILE A 27 -14.73 -6.12 34.20
N PRO A 28 -13.93 -6.63 33.25
CA PRO A 28 -12.51 -6.34 33.22
C PRO A 28 -12.26 -4.86 32.89
N ASN A 29 -11.40 -4.23 33.69
CA ASN A 29 -11.07 -2.80 33.55
C ASN A 29 -10.01 -2.56 32.45
N ARG A 30 -9.20 -3.59 32.18
CA ARG A 30 -8.25 -3.63 31.06
C ARG A 30 -8.81 -4.54 29.97
N VAL A 31 -8.70 -4.10 28.73
CA VAL A 31 -9.17 -4.82 27.54
C VAL A 31 -8.00 -4.99 26.58
N ASN A 32 -7.99 -6.09 25.82
CA ASN A 32 -7.01 -6.34 24.78
C ASN A 32 -7.06 -5.23 23.70
N THR A 33 -5.90 -4.83 23.19
CA THR A 33 -5.78 -3.76 22.19
C THR A 33 -6.10 -4.15 20.76
N ALA A 34 -6.28 -5.44 20.43
CA ALA A 34 -6.42 -5.92 19.04
C ALA A 34 -7.48 -5.15 18.23
N ILE A 35 -8.69 -5.00 18.77
CA ILE A 35 -9.80 -4.30 18.08
C ILE A 35 -9.49 -2.80 17.97
N ALA A 36 -9.02 -2.17 19.05
CA ALA A 36 -8.63 -0.76 19.04
C ALA A 36 -7.48 -0.48 18.05
N ARG A 37 -6.52 -1.41 17.92
CA ARG A 37 -5.40 -1.32 16.98
C ARG A 37 -5.91 -1.37 15.54
N ALA A 38 -6.75 -2.34 15.20
CA ALA A 38 -7.36 -2.43 13.87
C ALA A 38 -8.12 -1.14 13.50
N HIS A 39 -8.90 -0.60 14.45
CA HIS A 39 -9.63 0.65 14.26
C HIS A 39 -8.71 1.86 14.07
N ILE A 40 -7.61 1.96 14.83
CA ILE A 40 -6.62 3.04 14.64
C ILE A 40 -5.97 2.95 13.26
N LEU A 41 -5.66 1.76 12.77
CA LEU A 41 -5.10 1.57 11.42
C LEU A 41 -6.11 2.01 10.36
N GLU A 42 -7.40 1.73 10.55
CA GLU A 42 -8.46 2.23 9.67
C GLU A 42 -8.54 3.76 9.68
N LEU A 43 -8.54 4.38 10.86
CA LEU A 43 -8.52 5.84 10.99
C LEU A 43 -7.27 6.45 10.35
N ARG A 44 -6.12 5.76 10.37
CA ARG A 44 -4.87 6.25 9.76
C ARG A 44 -4.90 6.32 8.24
N LYS A 45 -5.82 5.61 7.58
CA LYS A 45 -6.04 5.73 6.12
C LYS A 45 -6.54 7.13 5.74
N THR A 46 -7.33 7.77 6.62
CA THR A 46 -7.96 9.07 6.35
C THR A 46 -7.40 10.20 7.21
N MET A 47 -6.80 9.91 8.36
CA MET A 47 -6.44 10.90 9.37
C MET A 47 -4.97 10.83 9.80
N GLY A 48 -4.38 12.00 10.03
CA GLY A 48 -3.07 12.13 10.66
C GLY A 48 -3.13 11.83 12.15
N TRP A 49 -2.00 11.48 12.76
CA TRP A 49 -1.91 11.19 14.19
C TRP A 49 -2.52 12.29 15.07
N ASN A 50 -2.29 13.57 14.73
CA ASN A 50 -2.84 14.70 15.48
C ASN A 50 -4.36 14.80 15.34
N ALA A 51 -4.91 14.48 14.15
CA ALA A 51 -6.34 14.46 13.92
C ALA A 51 -7.01 13.31 14.68
N ILE A 52 -6.40 12.12 14.69
CA ILE A 52 -6.89 10.97 15.48
C ILE A 52 -6.81 11.28 16.98
N ALA A 53 -5.73 11.91 17.44
CA ALA A 53 -5.56 12.35 18.83
C ALA A 53 -6.68 13.32 19.24
N ALA A 54 -7.00 14.29 18.39
CA ALA A 54 -8.10 15.22 18.60
C ALA A 54 -9.46 14.50 18.63
N ALA A 55 -9.72 13.59 17.68
CA ALA A 55 -10.99 12.86 17.60
C ALA A 55 -11.22 11.89 18.77
N THR A 56 -10.15 11.28 19.30
CA THR A 56 -10.22 10.31 20.41
C THR A 56 -10.05 10.96 21.79
N GLY A 57 -9.56 12.20 21.85
CA GLY A 57 -9.15 12.85 23.10
C GLY A 57 -8.02 12.10 23.82
N CYS A 58 -7.17 11.40 23.05
CA CYS A 58 -6.02 10.63 23.54
C CYS A 58 -4.72 11.20 22.98
N SER A 59 -3.59 10.96 23.66
CA SER A 59 -2.26 11.38 23.18
C SER A 59 -1.87 10.65 21.89
N ALA A 60 -1.36 11.40 20.90
CA ALA A 60 -0.83 10.84 19.65
C ALA A 60 0.30 9.81 19.88
N CYS A 61 1.14 10.01 20.89
CA CYS A 61 2.20 9.06 21.26
C CYS A 61 1.62 7.74 21.77
N HIS A 62 0.61 7.81 22.64
CA HIS A 62 -0.06 6.61 23.17
C HIS A 62 -0.80 5.84 22.08
N LEU A 63 -1.47 6.54 21.15
CA LEU A 63 -2.11 5.92 20.00
C LEU A 63 -1.10 5.20 19.09
N ARG A 64 0.10 5.77 18.91
CA ARG A 64 1.19 5.14 18.16
C ARG A 64 1.68 3.86 18.84
N TYR A 65 1.86 3.87 20.15
CA TYR A 65 2.24 2.65 20.90
C TYR A 65 1.21 1.53 20.80
N ILE A 66 -0.08 1.86 20.73
CA ILE A 66 -1.15 0.88 20.48
C ILE A 66 -1.07 0.34 19.05
N ALA A 67 -0.89 1.22 18.05
CA ALA A 67 -0.79 0.83 16.65
C ALA A 67 0.43 -0.05 16.35
N ASP A 68 1.58 0.29 16.94
CA ASP A 68 2.84 -0.45 16.83
C ASP A 68 2.83 -1.76 17.62
N GLY A 69 1.76 -2.05 18.38
CA GLY A 69 1.64 -3.27 19.17
C GLY A 69 2.46 -3.29 20.47
N ARG A 70 3.11 -2.17 20.83
CA ARG A 70 3.89 -2.05 22.08
C ARG A 70 3.02 -2.14 23.33
N THR A 71 1.72 -1.88 23.21
CA THR A 71 0.74 -1.98 24.29
C THR A 71 -0.23 -3.13 24.02
N THR A 72 -0.23 -4.15 24.87
CA THR A 72 -1.09 -5.33 24.75
C THR A 72 -2.46 -5.16 25.41
N THR A 73 -2.56 -4.31 26.43
CA THR A 73 -3.82 -4.04 27.15
C THR A 73 -3.98 -2.56 27.48
N ILE A 74 -5.20 -2.03 27.29
CA ILE A 74 -5.56 -0.63 27.60
C ILE A 74 -6.79 -0.56 28.50
N ASN A 75 -6.98 0.60 29.13
CA ASN A 75 -8.16 0.85 29.95
C ASN A 75 -9.42 0.84 29.06
N ARG A 76 -10.52 0.24 29.54
CA ARG A 76 -11.80 0.17 28.83
C ARG A 76 -12.30 1.53 28.36
N VAL A 77 -12.11 2.58 29.17
CA VAL A 77 -12.51 3.95 28.79
C VAL A 77 -11.75 4.42 27.55
N THR A 78 -10.44 4.18 27.51
CA THR A 78 -9.60 4.52 26.35
C THR A 78 -9.98 3.70 25.13
N HIS A 79 -10.24 2.39 25.32
CA HIS A 79 -10.72 1.51 24.25
C HIS A 79 -12.02 2.04 23.61
N GLN A 80 -12.99 2.45 24.44
CA GLN A 80 -14.24 3.03 23.96
C GLN A 80 -14.06 4.39 23.26
N LYS A 81 -13.16 5.24 23.74
CA LYS A 81 -12.83 6.52 23.08
C LYS A 81 -12.27 6.29 21.67
N ILE A 82 -11.37 5.32 21.53
CA ILE A 82 -10.79 4.96 20.24
C ILE A 82 -11.87 4.48 19.27
N LEU A 83 -12.71 3.54 19.69
CA LEU A 83 -13.78 2.99 18.83
C LEU A 83 -14.86 4.00 18.45
N ARG A 84 -15.08 5.04 19.27
CA ARG A 84 -16.03 6.11 18.95
C ARG A 84 -15.54 7.09 17.90
N ALA A 85 -14.22 7.21 17.71
CA ALA A 85 -13.68 8.08 16.68
C ALA A 85 -14.04 7.55 15.30
N LYS A 86 -14.54 8.44 14.43
CA LYS A 86 -14.95 8.10 13.06
C LYS A 86 -13.86 8.55 12.09
N PRO A 87 -13.67 7.81 10.97
CA PRO A 87 -12.78 8.26 9.91
C PRO A 87 -13.29 9.59 9.35
N ALA A 88 -12.38 10.51 9.07
CA ALA A 88 -12.75 11.77 8.45
C ALA A 88 -13.17 11.52 6.99
N SER A 89 -14.24 12.18 6.54
CA SER A 89 -14.69 12.13 5.14
C SER A 89 -13.69 12.79 4.18
N THR A 90 -12.77 13.59 4.71
CA THR A 90 -11.73 14.29 3.93
C THR A 90 -10.41 14.18 4.68
N SER A 91 -9.36 13.82 3.95
CA SER A 91 -8.02 13.70 4.51
C SER A 91 -7.55 15.00 5.18
N THR A 92 -6.93 14.88 6.35
CA THR A 92 -6.30 16.02 7.03
C THR A 92 -5.16 16.58 6.18
N ARG A 93 -5.16 17.90 5.92
CA ARG A 93 -4.07 18.59 5.21
C ARG A 93 -2.70 18.23 5.82
N GLY A 94 -1.78 17.75 4.99
CA GLY A 94 -0.40 17.42 5.40
C GLY A 94 -0.18 15.99 5.88
N LEU A 95 -1.16 15.10 5.78
CA LEU A 95 -0.99 13.67 6.06
C LEU A 95 0.01 13.04 5.07
N TYR A 96 1.07 12.42 5.61
CA TYR A 96 1.97 11.53 4.87
C TYR A 96 1.53 10.07 5.02
N ILE A 97 1.33 9.42 3.88
CA ILE A 97 0.98 7.99 3.75
C ILE A 97 2.16 7.21 3.18
N ASP A 98 2.04 5.88 3.19
CA ASP A 98 2.96 4.98 2.49
C ASP A 98 2.94 5.29 0.99
N ALA A 99 4.13 5.48 0.41
CA ALA A 99 4.26 5.82 -1.01
C ALA A 99 4.28 4.59 -1.93
N THR A 100 4.18 3.36 -1.42
CA THR A 100 4.30 2.12 -2.20
C THR A 100 3.34 2.09 -3.38
N GLY A 101 2.04 2.29 -3.14
CA GLY A 101 1.04 2.34 -4.22
C GLY A 101 1.26 3.50 -5.19
N THR A 102 1.69 4.66 -4.70
CA THR A 102 1.99 5.84 -5.53
C THR A 102 3.21 5.58 -6.43
N ARG A 103 4.26 4.99 -5.88
CA ARG A 103 5.49 4.62 -6.58
C ARG A 103 5.22 3.58 -7.65
N ARG A 104 4.44 2.54 -7.35
CA ARG A 104 4.05 1.51 -8.32
C ARG A 104 3.28 2.10 -9.50
N ARG A 105 2.30 3.00 -9.25
CA ARG A 105 1.57 3.71 -10.31
C ARG A 105 2.48 4.53 -11.22
N VAL A 106 3.38 5.34 -10.65
CA VAL A 106 4.34 6.13 -11.45
C VAL A 106 5.21 5.21 -12.31
N ARG A 107 5.77 4.14 -11.72
CA ARG A 107 6.63 3.18 -12.43
C ARG A 107 5.87 2.45 -13.54
N ALA A 108 4.61 2.10 -13.31
CA ALA A 108 3.76 1.46 -14.30
C ALA A 108 3.45 2.37 -15.48
N LEU A 109 3.15 3.66 -15.25
CA LEU A 109 2.99 4.63 -16.33
C LEU A 109 4.28 4.81 -17.14
N GLN A 110 5.45 4.78 -16.49
CA GLN A 110 6.73 4.81 -17.20
C GLN A 110 6.99 3.53 -18.00
N ALA A 111 6.52 2.37 -17.52
CA ALA A 111 6.63 1.09 -18.21
C ALA A 111 5.85 1.04 -19.53
N ILE A 112 4.69 1.71 -19.61
CA ILE A 112 3.94 1.89 -20.88
C ILE A 112 4.44 3.08 -21.71
N GLY A 113 5.39 3.86 -21.20
CA GLY A 113 6.12 4.88 -21.94
C GLY A 113 5.75 6.33 -21.64
N TYR A 114 4.99 6.62 -20.59
CA TYR A 114 4.81 8.01 -20.18
C TYR A 114 6.10 8.58 -19.59
N SER A 115 6.52 9.74 -20.10
CA SER A 115 7.67 10.46 -19.55
C SER A 115 7.34 11.02 -18.16
N GLN A 116 8.36 11.27 -17.33
CA GLN A 116 8.14 11.90 -16.02
C GLN A 116 7.45 13.27 -16.12
N GLN A 117 7.68 13.98 -17.22
CA GLN A 117 7.04 15.27 -17.49
C GLN A 117 5.56 15.09 -17.81
N ALA A 118 5.19 14.14 -18.69
CA ALA A 118 3.79 13.86 -19.00
C ALA A 118 2.99 13.42 -17.77
N ILE A 119 3.59 12.59 -16.91
CA ILE A 119 2.97 12.19 -15.62
C ILE A 119 2.80 13.40 -14.70
N ALA A 120 3.80 14.29 -14.67
CA ALA A 120 3.75 15.49 -13.83
C ALA A 120 2.66 16.47 -14.29
N GLU A 121 2.49 16.64 -15.60
CA GLU A 121 1.44 17.47 -16.20
C GLU A 121 0.05 16.91 -15.87
N ALA A 122 -0.17 15.60 -16.06
CA ALA A 122 -1.44 14.95 -15.73
C ALA A 122 -1.78 15.01 -14.22
N ALA A 123 -0.77 14.92 -13.35
CA ALA A 123 -0.94 14.98 -11.90
C ALA A 123 -0.88 16.42 -11.32
N ASP A 124 -0.76 17.46 -12.15
CA ASP A 124 -0.60 18.86 -11.74
C ASP A 124 0.48 19.01 -10.65
N THR A 125 1.69 18.56 -10.96
CA THR A 125 2.86 18.55 -10.06
C THR A 125 4.15 18.79 -10.84
N THR A 126 5.30 18.71 -10.18
CA THR A 126 6.61 18.91 -10.80
C THR A 126 7.25 17.59 -11.23
N GLN A 127 7.98 17.60 -12.34
CA GLN A 127 8.78 16.46 -12.82
C GLN A 127 9.75 15.95 -11.74
N HIS A 128 10.42 16.85 -11.02
CA HIS A 128 11.32 16.49 -9.93
C HIS A 128 10.62 15.61 -8.88
N ARG A 129 9.36 15.93 -8.54
CA ARG A 129 8.59 15.13 -7.58
C ARG A 129 8.29 13.74 -8.10
N ILE A 130 7.96 13.60 -9.38
CA ILE A 130 7.77 12.29 -10.03
C ILE A 130 9.06 11.47 -9.98
N SER A 131 10.20 12.10 -10.27
CA SER A 131 11.52 11.46 -10.18
C SER A 131 11.80 10.92 -8.77
N VAL A 132 11.64 11.74 -7.73
CA VAL A 132 11.83 11.32 -6.33
C VAL A 132 10.92 10.15 -5.94
N ILE A 133 9.66 10.17 -6.37
CA ILE A 133 8.71 9.08 -6.11
C ILE A 133 9.14 7.80 -6.82
N SER A 134 9.51 7.88 -8.10
CA SER A 134 9.95 6.71 -8.90
C SER A 134 11.22 6.05 -8.34
N LEU A 135 12.15 6.84 -7.80
CA LEU A 135 13.43 6.35 -7.28
C LEU A 135 13.28 5.57 -5.98
N GLY A 136 12.31 5.90 -5.14
CA GLY A 136 12.09 5.11 -3.92
C GLY A 136 11.55 5.83 -2.72
N ALA A 137 10.87 6.98 -2.86
CA ALA A 137 10.25 7.66 -1.71
C ALA A 137 9.45 6.66 -0.84
N GLU A 138 9.70 6.67 0.47
CA GLU A 138 8.98 5.80 1.42
C GLU A 138 7.60 6.38 1.78
N ARG A 139 7.49 7.71 1.78
CA ARG A 139 6.28 8.42 2.20
C ARG A 139 5.98 9.58 1.27
N VAL A 140 4.69 9.79 1.02
CA VAL A 140 4.19 10.86 0.17
C VAL A 140 3.01 11.56 0.86
N ARG A 141 2.82 12.85 0.55
CA ARG A 141 1.63 13.57 1.01
C ARG A 141 0.40 12.97 0.35
N GLN A 142 -0.66 12.76 1.11
CA GLN A 142 -1.90 12.15 0.60
C GLN A 142 -2.43 12.90 -0.63
N LYS A 143 -2.48 14.23 -0.59
CA LYS A 143 -2.88 15.06 -1.75
C LYS A 143 -2.09 14.75 -3.03
N ILE A 144 -0.81 14.39 -2.92
CA ILE A 144 0.02 14.02 -4.07
C ILE A 144 -0.28 12.58 -4.51
N ALA A 145 -0.50 11.66 -3.55
CA ALA A 145 -0.93 10.31 -3.88
C ALA A 145 -2.28 10.31 -4.62
N ASP A 146 -3.24 11.11 -4.17
CA ASP A 146 -4.56 11.25 -4.80
C ASP A 146 -4.41 11.76 -6.24
N LYS A 147 -3.63 12.83 -6.44
CA LYS A 147 -3.33 13.38 -7.77
C LYS A 147 -2.67 12.37 -8.72
N ILE A 148 -1.76 11.54 -8.21
CA ILE A 148 -1.11 10.49 -9.00
C ILE A 148 -2.08 9.34 -9.27
N ALA A 149 -2.96 8.99 -8.34
CA ALA A 149 -4.01 8.01 -8.58
C ALA A 149 -5.00 8.48 -9.66
N ASP A 150 -5.33 9.77 -9.68
CA ASP A 150 -6.15 10.39 -10.72
C ASP A 150 -5.45 10.34 -12.09
N ALA A 151 -4.19 10.75 -12.15
CA ALA A 151 -3.38 10.67 -13.37
C ALA A 151 -3.23 9.22 -13.85
N TYR A 152 -3.04 8.26 -12.94
CA TYR A 152 -2.97 6.85 -13.30
C TYR A 152 -4.27 6.36 -13.95
N ARG A 153 -5.43 6.68 -13.37
CA ARG A 153 -6.73 6.30 -13.95
C ARG A 153 -6.96 6.90 -15.34
N GLN A 154 -6.44 8.10 -15.59
CA GLN A 154 -6.54 8.77 -16.88
C GLN A 154 -5.60 8.16 -17.94
N LEU A 155 -4.42 7.68 -17.54
CA LEU A 155 -3.35 7.35 -18.47
C LEU A 155 -3.11 5.84 -18.61
N ALA A 156 -3.47 5.01 -17.63
CA ALA A 156 -3.12 3.58 -17.59
C ALA A 156 -3.63 2.80 -18.81
N HIS A 157 -4.79 3.15 -19.35
CA HIS A 157 -5.41 2.47 -20.49
C HIS A 157 -5.04 3.08 -21.86
N HIS A 158 -4.09 4.02 -21.89
CA HIS A 158 -3.67 4.69 -23.12
C HIS A 158 -2.17 4.57 -23.31
N THR A 159 -1.75 4.22 -24.52
CA THR A 159 -0.33 4.25 -24.87
C THR A 159 0.01 5.64 -25.44
N PRO A 160 1.04 6.33 -24.91
CA PRO A 160 1.44 7.62 -25.46
C PRO A 160 2.05 7.44 -26.86
N PRO A 161 1.99 8.46 -27.73
CA PRO A 161 2.57 8.40 -29.06
C PRO A 161 4.09 8.16 -29.01
N ASP A 162 4.60 7.42 -29.99
CA ASP A 162 6.02 7.09 -30.08
C ASP A 162 6.87 8.34 -30.33
N ASN A 163 7.81 8.60 -29.42
CA ASN A 163 8.80 9.66 -29.53
C ASN A 163 10.04 9.31 -28.69
N ALA A 164 11.10 10.12 -28.80
CA ALA A 164 12.35 9.88 -28.09
C ALA A 164 12.17 9.82 -26.55
N PHE A 165 11.21 10.56 -25.99
CA PHE A 165 10.95 10.57 -24.54
C PHE A 165 10.21 9.31 -24.09
N THR A 166 9.27 8.81 -24.89
CA THR A 166 8.51 7.60 -24.57
C THR A 166 9.36 6.35 -24.71
N CYS A 167 10.24 6.31 -25.71
CA CYS A 167 11.27 5.27 -25.82
C CYS A 167 12.23 5.27 -24.62
N ARG A 168 12.71 6.45 -24.19
CA ARG A 168 13.58 6.57 -23.00
C ARG A 168 12.88 6.10 -21.73
N ALA A 169 11.60 6.45 -21.54
CA ALA A 169 10.81 6.02 -20.39
C ALA A 169 10.66 4.49 -20.36
N ARG A 170 10.30 3.87 -21.49
CA ARG A 170 10.21 2.41 -21.62
C ARG A 170 11.54 1.72 -21.36
N ASN A 171 12.63 2.20 -21.97
CA ASN A 171 13.95 1.60 -21.80
C ASN A 171 14.42 1.69 -20.34
N HIS A 172 14.18 2.82 -19.66
CA HIS A 172 14.50 2.98 -18.26
C HIS A 172 13.67 2.04 -17.38
N ALA A 173 12.36 1.97 -17.60
CA ALA A 173 11.46 1.07 -16.87
C ALA A 173 11.85 -0.40 -17.07
N ALA A 174 12.19 -0.80 -18.30
CA ALA A 174 12.65 -2.15 -18.62
C ALA A 174 13.97 -2.49 -17.92
N ALA A 175 14.95 -1.58 -17.92
CA ALA A 175 16.21 -1.76 -17.20
C ALA A 175 15.99 -1.93 -15.68
N GLN A 176 14.98 -1.25 -15.13
CA GLN A 176 14.60 -1.37 -13.72
C GLN A 176 13.56 -2.46 -13.43
N LYS A 177 13.17 -3.24 -14.45
CA LYS A 177 12.15 -4.31 -14.37
C LYS A 177 10.83 -3.83 -13.77
N TRP A 178 10.39 -2.63 -14.12
CA TRP A 178 9.10 -2.11 -13.67
C TRP A 178 7.95 -2.75 -14.43
N LEU A 179 6.89 -3.05 -13.68
CA LEU A 179 5.69 -3.73 -14.17
C LEU A 179 4.72 -2.75 -14.80
N THR A 180 3.99 -3.21 -15.81
CA THR A 180 2.97 -2.44 -16.54
C THR A 180 1.68 -2.31 -15.74
N PRO A 181 0.77 -1.39 -16.13
CA PRO A 181 -0.57 -1.29 -15.57
C PRO A 181 -1.36 -2.59 -15.65
N ASP A 182 -1.33 -3.29 -16.78
CA ASP A 182 -2.04 -4.56 -16.99
C ASP A 182 -1.71 -5.60 -15.92
N PHE A 183 -0.41 -5.75 -15.59
CA PHE A 183 0.01 -6.62 -14.50
C PHE A 183 -0.67 -6.24 -13.18
N TRP A 184 -0.74 -4.95 -12.86
CA TRP A 184 -1.34 -4.50 -11.61
C TRP A 184 -2.86 -4.64 -11.58
N GLU A 185 -3.52 -4.58 -12.74
CA GLU A 185 -4.95 -4.82 -12.90
C GLU A 185 -5.30 -6.31 -12.70
N ASP A 186 -4.48 -7.21 -13.24
CA ASP A 186 -4.67 -8.66 -13.08
C ASP A 186 -4.61 -9.09 -11.61
N TYR A 187 -3.72 -8.49 -10.82
CA TYR A 187 -3.52 -8.87 -9.42
C TYR A 187 -4.32 -8.03 -8.41
N ASP A 188 -4.75 -6.81 -8.75
CA ASP A 188 -5.47 -5.89 -7.85
C ASP A 188 -4.79 -5.73 -6.46
N ARG A 189 -3.45 -5.61 -6.46
CA ARG A 189 -2.61 -5.46 -5.25
C ARG A 189 -1.62 -4.31 -5.35
N ILE A 190 -1.90 -3.33 -6.19
CA ILE A 190 -0.99 -2.19 -6.42
C ILE A 190 -0.68 -1.41 -5.12
N ASP A 191 -1.65 -1.32 -4.21
CA ASP A 191 -1.51 -0.59 -2.94
C ASP A 191 -0.99 -1.42 -1.76
N ASP A 192 -0.85 -2.74 -1.92
CA ASP A 192 -0.42 -3.61 -0.83
C ASP A 192 1.11 -3.60 -0.68
N PRO A 193 1.67 -3.05 0.43
CA PRO A 193 3.11 -3.03 0.64
C PRO A 193 3.72 -4.42 0.85
N GLN A 194 2.93 -5.40 1.26
CA GLN A 194 3.38 -6.76 1.54
C GLN A 194 3.38 -7.65 0.28
N PHE A 195 2.72 -7.22 -0.79
CA PHE A 195 2.70 -7.96 -2.04
C PHE A 195 4.08 -7.90 -2.72
N ASP A 196 4.68 -9.07 -2.94
CA ASP A 196 5.91 -9.20 -3.71
C ASP A 196 5.59 -9.58 -5.17
N PRO A 197 5.69 -8.62 -6.12
CA PRO A 197 5.44 -8.93 -7.52
C PRO A 197 6.48 -9.89 -8.12
N THR A 198 7.72 -9.92 -7.60
CA THR A 198 8.78 -10.75 -8.18
C THR A 198 8.54 -12.24 -7.95
N ALA A 199 7.92 -12.60 -6.84
CA ALA A 199 7.48 -13.96 -6.54
C ALA A 199 6.33 -14.45 -7.45
N THR A 200 5.62 -13.52 -8.10
CA THR A 200 4.42 -13.81 -8.90
C THR A 200 4.69 -13.80 -10.40
N LEU A 201 5.81 -13.21 -10.83
CA LEU A 201 6.25 -13.31 -12.22
C LEU A 201 6.59 -14.77 -12.54
N PRO A 202 6.18 -15.30 -13.70
CA PRO A 202 6.59 -16.64 -14.11
C PRO A 202 8.10 -16.68 -14.10
N THR A 203 8.65 -17.63 -13.33
CA THR A 203 10.10 -17.81 -13.26
C THR A 203 10.60 -18.07 -14.67
N LYS A 204 11.84 -17.67 -14.97
CA LYS A 204 12.49 -17.98 -16.26
C LYS A 204 12.34 -19.46 -16.63
N GLN A 205 12.33 -20.35 -15.63
CA GLN A 205 12.01 -21.77 -15.77
C GLN A 205 10.64 -22.02 -16.41
N ILE A 206 9.55 -21.43 -15.89
CA ILE A 206 8.19 -21.58 -16.43
C ILE A 206 8.12 -21.04 -17.86
N LEU A 207 8.75 -19.89 -18.12
CA LEU A 207 8.80 -19.33 -19.48
C LEU A 207 9.57 -20.22 -20.46
N ALA A 208 10.64 -20.89 -20.00
CA ALA A 208 11.39 -21.85 -20.80
C ALA A 208 10.59 -23.13 -21.06
N GLU A 209 9.84 -23.62 -20.06
CA GLU A 209 8.93 -24.76 -20.18
C GLU A 209 7.76 -24.46 -21.13
N ASP A 210 7.11 -23.30 -21.00
CA ASP A 210 6.02 -22.88 -21.89
C ASP A 210 6.51 -22.67 -23.34
N ALA A 211 7.68 -22.03 -23.51
CA ALA A 211 8.29 -21.88 -24.83
C ALA A 211 8.58 -23.24 -25.48
N ARG A 212 9.11 -24.21 -24.70
CA ARG A 212 9.32 -25.58 -25.16
C ARG A 212 8.02 -26.29 -25.52
N TRP A 213 6.96 -26.11 -24.72
CA TRP A 213 5.65 -26.68 -25.00
C TRP A 213 5.11 -26.21 -26.35
N PHE A 214 5.19 -24.90 -26.62
CA PHE A 214 4.81 -24.33 -27.92
C PHE A 214 5.68 -24.85 -29.07
N MET A 215 6.98 -25.03 -28.84
CA MET A 215 7.90 -25.57 -29.86
C MET A 215 7.64 -27.05 -30.17
N ALA A 216 7.40 -27.86 -29.14
CA ALA A 216 7.25 -29.31 -29.27
C ALA A 216 5.85 -29.74 -29.72
N MET A 217 4.80 -29.08 -29.22
CA MET A 217 3.41 -29.47 -29.49
C MET A 217 2.85 -28.79 -30.75
N ASP A 218 3.08 -27.48 -30.89
CA ASP A 218 2.54 -26.69 -32.01
C ASP A 218 3.55 -26.52 -33.15
N GLY A 219 4.78 -27.04 -33.01
CA GLY A 219 5.86 -26.91 -34.00
C GLY A 219 6.34 -25.46 -34.21
N LEU A 220 6.07 -24.58 -33.24
CA LEU A 220 6.37 -23.16 -33.36
C LEU A 220 7.88 -22.90 -33.25
N THR A 221 8.36 -21.91 -34.00
CA THR A 221 9.75 -21.43 -33.87
C THR A 221 9.92 -20.60 -32.59
N VAL A 222 11.15 -20.45 -32.08
CA VAL A 222 11.45 -19.63 -30.89
C VAL A 222 10.90 -18.21 -31.02
N THR A 223 10.94 -17.65 -32.22
CA THR A 223 10.37 -16.33 -32.51
C THR A 223 8.86 -16.29 -32.27
N GLN A 224 8.14 -17.29 -32.80
CA GLN A 224 6.68 -17.38 -32.65
C GLN A 224 6.26 -17.71 -31.22
N ALA A 225 7.01 -18.55 -30.52
CA ALA A 225 6.80 -18.82 -29.10
C ALA A 225 7.03 -17.55 -28.25
N ALA A 226 8.05 -16.76 -28.57
CA ALA A 226 8.31 -15.48 -27.90
C ALA A 226 7.20 -14.46 -28.12
N ASP A 227 6.69 -14.34 -29.35
CA ASP A 227 5.54 -13.48 -29.66
C ASP A 227 4.29 -13.94 -28.89
N ARG A 228 4.04 -15.26 -28.80
CA ARG A 228 2.93 -15.84 -28.06
C ARG A 228 3.00 -15.56 -26.55
N LEU A 229 4.21 -15.61 -26.00
CA LEU A 229 4.50 -15.32 -24.59
C LEU A 229 4.61 -13.82 -24.29
N GLY A 230 4.50 -12.95 -25.31
CA GLY A 230 4.65 -11.50 -25.16
C GLY A 230 6.05 -11.08 -24.66
N ARG A 231 7.09 -11.83 -25.04
CA ARG A 231 8.49 -11.60 -24.65
C ARG A 231 9.38 -11.45 -25.87
N SER A 232 10.54 -10.82 -25.69
CA SER A 232 11.51 -10.70 -26.78
C SER A 232 12.18 -12.04 -27.07
N VAL A 233 12.53 -12.28 -28.34
CA VAL A 233 13.23 -13.50 -28.77
C VAL A 233 14.54 -13.72 -28.00
N GLY A 234 15.30 -12.65 -27.77
CA GLY A 234 16.54 -12.71 -26.97
C GLY A 234 16.28 -13.16 -25.53
N TYR A 235 15.22 -12.65 -24.90
CA TYR A 235 14.88 -13.02 -23.53
C TYR A 235 14.42 -14.48 -23.40
N ILE A 236 13.66 -15.00 -24.38
CA ILE A 236 13.27 -16.41 -24.39
C ILE A 236 14.48 -17.33 -24.65
N ARG A 237 15.42 -16.93 -25.51
CA ARG A 237 16.69 -17.65 -25.67
C ARG A 237 17.48 -17.70 -24.37
N ASP A 238 17.64 -16.56 -23.68
CA ASP A 238 18.29 -16.52 -22.37
C ASP A 238 17.61 -17.45 -21.35
N CYS A 239 16.28 -17.57 -21.37
CA CYS A 239 15.55 -18.48 -20.50
C CYS A 239 15.79 -19.95 -20.87
N LEU A 240 15.80 -20.29 -22.17
CA LEU A 240 16.09 -21.65 -22.64
C LEU A 240 17.54 -22.07 -22.35
N ASP A 241 18.49 -21.14 -22.46
CA ASP A 241 19.91 -21.36 -22.20
C ASP A 241 20.21 -21.51 -20.70
N GLU A 242 19.53 -20.73 -19.85
CA GLU A 242 19.69 -20.79 -18.38
C GLU A 242 19.01 -22.04 -17.78
N TYR A 243 17.97 -22.56 -18.43
CA TYR A 243 17.26 -23.77 -18.02
C TYR A 243 17.23 -24.79 -19.18
N PRO A 244 18.37 -25.41 -19.54
CA PRO A 244 18.40 -26.47 -20.54
C PRO A 244 17.54 -27.65 -20.06
N GLU A 245 17.02 -28.45 -20.99
CA GLU A 245 16.24 -29.63 -20.62
C GLU A 245 17.03 -30.45 -19.60
N GLN A 246 16.48 -30.60 -18.39
CA GLN A 246 17.01 -31.58 -17.45
C GLN A 246 16.87 -32.91 -18.16
N GLY A 247 18.01 -33.47 -18.58
CA GLY A 247 18.03 -34.73 -19.27
C GLY A 247 17.16 -35.73 -18.53
N ALA A 248 16.43 -36.53 -19.30
CA ALA A 248 15.95 -37.82 -18.86
C ALA A 248 17.15 -38.56 -18.25
N ALA A 249 17.35 -38.41 -16.94
CA ALA A 249 18.29 -39.19 -16.18
C ALA A 249 17.66 -40.58 -16.07
N ALA A 250 18.20 -41.48 -16.89
CA ALA A 250 18.15 -42.91 -16.66
C ALA A 250 18.76 -43.26 -15.30
#